data_AF-A0A2T4TVJ5-F1
#
_entry.id   AF-A0A2T4TVJ5-F1
#
_cell.length_a   1.000
_cell.length_b   1.000
_cell.length_c   1.000
_cell.angle_alpha   90.00
_cell.angle_beta   90.00
_cell.angle_gamma   90.00
#
_symmetry.space_group_name_H-M   'P 1'
#
loop_
_entity.id
_entity.type
_entity.pdbx_description
1 polymer ?
#
loop_
_entity_poly.entity_id
_entity_poly.type
_entity_poly.pdbx_seq_one_letter_code
_entity_poly.pdbx_strand_id
1 'polypeptide(L)'
;MAVRSNAQLKQLLDELYHRYSRPVFLSTSALSIPHQYASPEDREIAAFVTASLAYGNVKQIHRSANTALDAMGDSPARFIRRFDPTRDPARFQHFVHRFNSGVDLALLCHLLHQAIAAEGSLQAFFLKGYDPTHDDIGPALNSFVERMLSLDVSAFYPSGTLPAKTGVRFFFPSPAQGSACKRLNLFLRWMVRRGDEIDFGIWTAVSPAKLIVPLDTHVARISQQLGLTRVKQPNWRMAKEVTQRLRAFDPEDPVKYDFALCRLGVLKQPIPGSER
;
A
#
# COMPACT_ATOMS: atom_id res chain seq x y z
N MET A 1 -3.36 -25.22 20.90
CA MET A 1 -4.27 -24.06 20.87
C MET A 1 -5.67 -24.58 20.63
N ALA A 2 -6.63 -24.26 21.50
CA ALA A 2 -8.03 -24.57 21.22
C ALA A 2 -8.42 -23.94 19.86
N VAL A 3 -9.01 -24.74 18.98
CA VAL A 3 -9.47 -24.25 17.67
C VAL A 3 -10.67 -23.34 17.93
N ARG A 4 -10.54 -22.04 17.63
CA ARG A 4 -11.66 -21.11 17.72
C ARG A 4 -12.72 -21.51 16.70
N SER A 5 -14.00 -21.48 17.10
CA SER A 5 -15.10 -21.53 16.13
C SER A 5 -15.10 -20.28 15.25
N ASN A 6 -15.74 -20.34 14.08
CA ASN A 6 -15.89 -19.18 13.20
C ASN A 6 -16.58 -18.00 13.90
N ALA A 7 -17.57 -18.26 14.77
CA ALA A 7 -18.26 -17.23 15.53
C ALA A 7 -17.32 -16.51 16.51
N GLN A 8 -16.51 -17.27 17.27
CA GLN A 8 -15.52 -16.71 18.19
C GLN A 8 -14.43 -15.93 17.46
N LEU A 9 -13.99 -16.41 16.28
CA LEU A 9 -13.00 -15.70 15.49
C LEU A 9 -13.57 -14.40 14.91
N LYS A 10 -14.80 -14.41 14.40
CA LYS A 10 -15.48 -13.20 13.94
C LYS A 10 -15.60 -12.16 15.05
N GLN A 11 -16.09 -12.58 16.22
CA GLN A 11 -16.23 -11.70 17.38
C GLN A 11 -14.88 -11.06 17.76
N LEU A 12 -13.81 -11.86 17.85
CA LEU A 12 -12.47 -11.36 18.13
C LEU A 12 -12.00 -10.34 17.08
N LEU A 13 -12.20 -10.62 15.80
CA LEU A 13 -11.82 -9.72 14.71
C LEU A 13 -12.58 -8.39 14.77
N ASP A 14 -13.88 -8.42 15.04
CA ASP A 14 -14.71 -7.23 15.18
C ASP A 14 -14.32 -6.42 16.43
N GLU A 15 -14.06 -7.06 17.56
CA GLU A 15 -13.55 -6.40 18.78
C GLU A 15 -12.21 -5.70 18.55
N LEU A 16 -11.29 -6.38 17.86
CA LEU A 16 -9.99 -5.80 17.49
C LEU A 16 -10.15 -4.61 16.54
N TYR A 17 -11.04 -4.74 15.55
CA TYR A 17 -11.37 -3.66 14.62
C TYR A 17 -11.90 -2.43 15.37
N HIS A 18 -12.95 -2.56 16.18
CA HIS A 18 -13.52 -1.45 16.94
C HIS A 18 -12.53 -0.83 17.94
N ARG A 19 -11.63 -1.65 18.50
CA ARG A 19 -10.60 -1.17 19.42
C ARG A 19 -9.54 -0.33 18.71
N TYR A 20 -9.02 -0.81 17.57
CA TYR A 20 -7.80 -0.27 16.98
C TYR A 20 -8.00 0.60 15.74
N SER A 21 -9.07 0.42 14.97
CA SER A 21 -9.36 1.23 13.79
C SER A 21 -9.97 2.57 14.19
N ARG A 22 -9.17 3.40 14.86
CA ARG A 22 -9.57 4.71 15.38
C ARG A 22 -8.50 5.77 15.08
N PRO A 23 -8.87 7.03 14.82
CA PRO A 23 -7.92 8.11 14.50
C PRO A 23 -6.79 8.29 15.52
N VAL A 24 -7.05 8.03 16.80
CA VAL A 24 -6.04 8.12 17.88
C VAL A 24 -4.80 7.26 17.62
N PHE A 25 -4.92 6.17 16.85
CA PHE A 25 -3.80 5.30 16.50
C PHE A 25 -3.07 5.70 15.22
N LEU A 26 -3.58 6.67 14.45
CA LEU A 26 -2.97 7.16 13.21
C LEU A 26 -1.58 7.77 13.45
N SER A 27 -1.38 8.46 14.57
CA SER A 27 -0.11 9.14 14.92
C SER A 27 1.12 8.21 14.91
N THR A 28 0.88 6.92 15.10
CA THR A 28 1.93 5.86 15.10
C THR A 28 1.94 5.03 13.82
N SER A 29 1.15 5.41 12.83
CA SER A 29 1.04 4.79 11.52
C SER A 29 1.57 5.73 10.45
N ALA A 30 2.21 5.17 9.43
CA ALA A 30 2.61 5.92 8.24
C ALA A 30 1.41 6.58 7.53
N LEU A 31 0.19 6.06 7.73
CA LEU A 31 -1.06 6.65 7.23
C LEU A 31 -1.29 8.08 7.75
N SER A 32 -0.71 8.48 8.90
CA SER A 32 -0.80 9.88 9.35
C SER A 32 -0.16 10.89 8.39
N ILE A 33 0.77 10.48 7.53
CA ILE A 33 1.49 11.39 6.65
C ILE A 33 0.57 11.94 5.55
N PRO A 34 -0.14 11.10 4.77
CA PRO A 34 -1.10 11.63 3.79
C PRO A 34 -2.30 12.36 4.42
N HIS A 35 -2.63 12.11 5.69
CA HIS A 35 -3.66 12.88 6.43
C HIS A 35 -3.32 14.36 6.60
N GLN A 36 -2.06 14.76 6.44
CA GLN A 36 -1.63 16.17 6.49
C GLN A 36 -2.13 16.99 5.27
N TYR A 37 -2.56 16.32 4.20
CA TYR A 37 -3.00 16.97 2.97
C TYR A 37 -4.53 17.03 2.90
N ALA A 38 -5.05 18.22 2.58
CA ALA A 38 -6.48 18.47 2.42
C ALA A 38 -7.00 18.12 1.01
N SER A 39 -6.23 18.44 -0.04
CA SER A 39 -6.59 18.11 -1.43
C SER A 39 -6.59 16.60 -1.65
N PRO A 40 -7.63 16.02 -2.27
CA PRO A 40 -7.65 14.61 -2.66
C PRO A 40 -6.48 14.22 -3.56
N GLU A 41 -6.07 15.10 -4.47
CA GLU A 41 -4.96 14.88 -5.39
C GLU A 41 -3.61 14.83 -4.65
N ASP A 42 -3.35 15.78 -3.76
CA ASP A 42 -2.11 15.78 -2.96
C ASP A 42 -2.05 14.55 -2.05
N ARG A 43 -3.20 14.18 -1.47
CA ARG A 43 -3.34 13.00 -0.63
C ARG A 43 -3.13 11.70 -1.41
N GLU A 44 -3.58 11.60 -2.66
CA GLU A 44 -3.32 10.46 -3.55
C GLU A 44 -1.80 10.25 -3.75
N ILE A 45 -1.08 11.32 -4.09
CA ILE A 45 0.38 11.25 -4.27
C ILE A 45 1.11 10.98 -2.96
N ALA A 46 0.75 11.69 -1.89
CA ALA A 46 1.35 11.49 -0.57
C ALA A 46 1.14 10.05 -0.08
N ALA A 47 -0.05 9.48 -0.30
CA ALA A 47 -0.35 8.09 0.02
C ALA A 47 0.49 7.11 -0.81
N PHE A 48 0.62 7.33 -2.12
CA PHE A 48 1.41 6.45 -2.98
C PHE A 48 2.89 6.45 -2.59
N VAL A 49 3.49 7.62 -2.37
CA VAL A 49 4.90 7.78 -1.94
C VAL A 49 5.10 7.16 -0.56
N THR A 50 4.21 7.44 0.39
CA THR A 50 4.31 6.90 1.75
C THR A 50 4.19 5.37 1.77
N ALA A 51 3.22 4.81 1.04
CA ALA A 51 3.05 3.37 0.92
C ALA A 51 4.23 2.70 0.20
N SER A 52 4.76 3.36 -0.84
CA SER A 52 5.98 2.94 -1.55
C SER A 52 7.17 2.80 -0.61
N LEU A 53 7.27 3.65 0.41
CA LEU A 53 8.34 3.65 1.43
C LEU A 53 8.00 2.84 2.69
N ALA A 54 6.85 2.16 2.76
CA ALA A 54 6.36 1.51 3.97
C ALA A 54 7.02 0.13 4.25
N TYR A 55 8.36 0.11 4.36
CA TYR A 55 9.19 -1.05 4.71
C TYR A 55 10.34 -0.65 5.63
N GLY A 56 10.62 -1.48 6.64
CA GLY A 56 11.53 -1.12 7.73
C GLY A 56 10.78 -0.66 8.97
N ASN A 57 11.46 0.03 9.88
CA ASN A 57 10.83 0.49 11.13
C ASN A 57 10.05 1.79 10.90
N VAL A 58 8.99 1.99 11.69
CA VAL A 58 8.07 3.13 11.51
C VAL A 58 8.76 4.49 11.59
N LYS A 59 9.76 4.68 12.47
CA LYS A 59 10.49 5.95 12.58
C LYS A 59 11.25 6.28 11.29
N GLN A 60 11.87 5.28 10.67
CA GLN A 60 12.57 5.44 9.39
C GLN A 60 11.57 5.70 8.25
N ILE A 61 10.44 5.01 8.24
CA ILE A 61 9.37 5.24 7.24
C ILE A 61 8.89 6.69 7.32
N HIS A 62 8.59 7.19 8.52
CA HIS A 62 8.14 8.57 8.71
C HIS A 62 9.19 9.58 8.24
N ARG A 63 10.45 9.40 8.65
CA ARG A 63 11.54 10.29 8.24
C ARG A 63 11.64 10.35 6.73
N SER A 64 11.71 9.20 6.06
CA SER A 64 11.88 9.17 4.61
C SER A 64 10.66 9.68 3.86
N ALA A 65 9.44 9.32 4.26
CA ALA A 65 8.25 9.83 3.61
C ALA A 65 8.12 11.35 3.74
N ASN A 66 8.39 11.92 4.92
CA ASN A 66 8.42 13.38 5.09
C ASN A 66 9.54 14.01 4.25
N THR A 67 10.78 13.50 4.30
CA THR A 67 11.88 14.03 3.46
C THR A 67 11.55 14.00 1.97
N ALA A 68 10.89 12.93 1.50
CA ALA A 68 10.47 12.82 0.11
C ALA A 68 9.40 13.87 -0.25
N LEU A 69 8.39 14.04 0.61
CA LEU A 69 7.28 14.95 0.36
C LEU A 69 7.66 16.43 0.56
N ASP A 70 8.50 16.74 1.54
CA ASP A 70 9.05 18.08 1.76
C ASP A 70 9.83 18.56 0.54
N ALA A 71 10.57 17.66 -0.13
CA ALA A 71 11.29 17.97 -1.37
C ALA A 71 10.35 18.33 -2.55
N MET A 72 9.09 17.89 -2.50
CA MET A 72 8.03 18.21 -3.46
C MET A 72 7.36 19.57 -3.17
N GLY A 73 7.58 20.15 -1.99
CA GLY A 73 6.96 21.40 -1.54
C GLY A 73 5.49 21.23 -1.14
N ASP A 74 4.75 22.35 -1.12
CA ASP A 74 3.41 22.42 -0.51
C ASP A 74 2.33 21.56 -1.19
N SER A 75 2.54 21.14 -2.44
CA SER A 75 1.58 20.31 -3.19
C SER A 75 2.32 19.23 -3.98
N PRO A 76 2.39 18.00 -3.45
CA PRO A 76 2.93 16.84 -4.15
C PRO A 76 2.26 16.60 -5.52
N ALA A 77 0.94 16.79 -5.64
CA ALA A 77 0.25 16.59 -6.91
C ALA A 77 0.68 17.60 -7.97
N ARG A 78 0.81 18.88 -7.62
CA ARG A 78 1.31 19.90 -8.53
C ARG A 78 2.77 19.66 -8.90
N PHE A 79 3.58 19.21 -7.95
CA PHE A 79 4.97 18.82 -8.22
C PHE A 79 5.04 17.70 -9.25
N ILE A 80 4.31 16.59 -9.05
CA ILE A 80 4.29 15.47 -10.00
C ILE A 80 3.76 15.91 -11.37
N ARG A 81 2.69 16.70 -11.45
CA ARG A 81 2.16 17.20 -12.74
C ARG A 81 3.16 18.07 -13.51
N ARG A 82 4.08 18.75 -12.81
CA ARG A 82 5.08 19.65 -13.40
C ARG A 82 6.51 19.11 -13.31
N PHE A 83 6.64 17.81 -13.03
CA PHE A 83 7.93 17.18 -12.82
C PHE A 83 8.78 17.28 -14.08
N ASP A 84 9.98 17.80 -13.93
CA ASP A 84 10.96 17.93 -14.99
C ASP A 84 12.14 16.99 -14.70
N PRO A 85 12.42 16.00 -15.57
CA PRO A 85 13.46 15.00 -15.31
C PRO A 85 14.89 15.55 -15.42
N THR A 86 15.10 16.79 -15.89
CA THR A 86 16.40 17.45 -15.91
C THR A 86 16.63 18.31 -14.65
N ARG A 87 15.58 18.96 -14.14
CA ARG A 87 15.67 19.90 -13.00
C ARG A 87 15.43 19.21 -11.66
N ASP A 88 14.34 18.46 -11.54
CA ASP A 88 13.81 18.05 -10.24
C ASP A 88 14.55 16.88 -9.56
N PRO A 89 15.31 16.00 -10.25
CA PRO A 89 16.12 14.99 -9.55
C PRO A 89 17.09 15.56 -8.51
N ALA A 90 17.60 16.78 -8.70
CA ALA A 90 18.50 17.44 -7.75
C ALA A 90 17.87 17.65 -6.37
N ARG A 91 16.53 17.77 -6.28
CA ARG A 91 15.81 17.91 -5.01
C ARG A 91 15.92 16.66 -4.13
N PHE A 92 16.19 15.51 -4.74
CA PHE A 92 16.28 14.22 -4.04
C PHE A 92 17.73 13.75 -3.84
N GLN A 93 18.75 14.54 -4.18
CA GLN A 93 20.15 14.10 -4.21
C GLN A 93 20.68 13.51 -2.89
N HIS A 94 20.12 13.92 -1.74
CA HIS A 94 20.49 13.42 -0.42
C HIS A 94 19.50 12.40 0.15
N PHE A 95 18.46 12.06 -0.61
CA PHE A 95 17.47 11.09 -0.18
C PHE A 95 18.06 9.68 -0.20
N VAL A 96 17.94 8.99 0.94
CA VAL A 96 18.25 7.57 1.07
C VAL A 96 17.22 6.91 1.97
N HIS A 97 16.62 5.82 1.49
CA HIS A 97 15.78 4.94 2.28
C HIS A 97 16.19 3.49 2.06
N ARG A 98 17.01 2.99 2.99
CA ARG A 98 17.61 1.64 2.93
C ARG A 98 18.43 1.46 1.65
N PHE A 99 17.89 0.75 0.66
CA PHE A 99 18.55 0.53 -0.64
C PHE A 99 17.94 1.36 -1.78
N ASN A 100 16.92 2.17 -1.51
CA ASN A 100 16.40 3.14 -2.47
C ASN A 100 17.08 4.49 -2.27
N SER A 101 17.52 5.07 -3.38
CA SER A 101 18.24 6.33 -3.47
C SER A 101 17.34 7.47 -3.97
N GLY A 102 17.87 8.69 -3.96
CA GLY A 102 17.25 9.85 -4.59
C GLY A 102 16.95 9.68 -6.07
N VAL A 103 17.81 8.94 -6.79
CA VAL A 103 17.60 8.63 -8.21
C VAL A 103 16.36 7.75 -8.38
N ASP A 104 16.17 6.76 -7.52
CA ASP A 104 14.99 5.89 -7.57
C ASP A 104 13.70 6.67 -7.28
N LEU A 105 13.76 7.63 -6.35
CA LEU A 105 12.63 8.49 -6.02
C LEU A 105 12.32 9.49 -7.13
N ALA A 106 13.34 10.09 -7.74
CA ALA A 106 13.17 10.98 -8.89
C ALA A 106 12.57 10.23 -10.09
N LEU A 107 13.04 9.01 -10.36
CA LEU A 107 12.46 8.16 -11.39
C LEU A 107 11.01 7.75 -11.05
N LEU A 108 10.70 7.43 -9.80
CA LEU A 108 9.30 7.22 -9.38
C LEU A 108 8.44 8.44 -9.72
N CYS A 109 8.90 9.66 -9.41
CA CYS A 109 8.18 10.89 -9.72
C CYS A 109 7.97 11.07 -11.23
N HIS A 110 8.97 10.74 -12.05
CA HIS A 110 8.87 10.78 -13.51
C HIS A 110 7.82 9.81 -14.06
N LEU A 111 7.75 8.59 -13.52
CA LEU A 111 6.75 7.60 -13.92
C LEU A 111 5.34 8.04 -13.52
N LEU A 112 5.18 8.60 -12.31
CA LEU A 112 3.89 9.15 -11.86
C LEU A 112 3.46 10.35 -12.71
N HIS A 113 4.40 11.22 -13.09
CA HIS A 113 4.16 12.35 -13.99
C HIS A 113 3.55 11.87 -15.31
N GLN A 114 4.19 10.90 -15.97
CA GLN A 114 3.72 10.34 -17.23
C GLN A 114 2.35 9.66 -17.09
N ALA A 115 2.16 8.86 -16.04
CA ALA A 115 0.88 8.19 -15.79
C ALA A 115 -0.27 9.19 -15.62
N ILE A 116 -0.05 10.28 -14.87
CA ILE A 116 -1.05 11.33 -14.64
C ILE A 116 -1.25 12.20 -15.88
N ALA A 117 -0.19 12.47 -16.65
CA ALA A 117 -0.32 13.20 -17.91
C ALA A 117 -1.16 12.43 -18.94
N ALA A 118 -1.04 11.09 -18.96
CA ALA A 118 -1.79 10.23 -19.87
C ALA A 118 -3.27 10.05 -19.46
N GLU A 119 -3.54 9.88 -18.16
CA GLU A 119 -4.87 9.41 -17.69
C GLU A 119 -5.57 10.40 -16.72
N GLY A 120 -4.92 11.50 -16.36
CA GLY A 120 -5.44 12.53 -15.46
C GLY A 120 -5.28 12.26 -13.96
N SER A 121 -5.24 10.99 -13.54
CA SER A 121 -5.01 10.58 -12.14
C SER A 121 -4.44 9.16 -12.03
N LEU A 122 -3.90 8.80 -10.85
CA LEU A 122 -3.46 7.42 -10.63
C LEU A 122 -4.65 6.45 -10.58
N GLN A 123 -5.82 6.89 -10.10
CA GLN A 123 -7.05 6.10 -10.18
C GLN A 123 -7.37 5.73 -11.62
N ALA A 124 -7.43 6.71 -12.52
CA ALA A 124 -7.74 6.48 -13.93
C ALA A 124 -6.72 5.55 -14.58
N PHE A 125 -5.43 5.75 -14.27
CA PHE A 125 -4.35 4.86 -14.75
C PHE A 125 -4.49 3.42 -14.25
N PHE A 126 -4.89 3.22 -12.99
CA PHE A 126 -5.17 1.89 -12.44
C PHE A 126 -6.39 1.25 -13.13
N LEU A 127 -7.46 2.01 -13.34
CA LEU A 127 -8.72 1.53 -13.90
C LEU A 127 -8.59 0.99 -15.33
N LYS A 128 -7.57 1.39 -16.10
CA LYS A 128 -7.29 0.81 -17.42
C LYS A 128 -7.06 -0.71 -17.41
N GLY A 129 -6.60 -1.26 -16.30
CA GLY A 129 -6.43 -2.71 -16.11
C GLY A 129 -7.51 -3.34 -15.24
N TYR A 130 -8.49 -2.56 -14.77
CA TYR A 130 -9.50 -3.03 -13.84
C TYR A 130 -10.72 -3.56 -14.58
N ASP A 131 -11.10 -4.79 -14.27
CA ASP A 131 -12.34 -5.41 -14.73
C ASP A 131 -13.15 -5.82 -13.48
N PRO A 132 -14.36 -5.26 -13.28
CA PRO A 132 -15.23 -5.61 -12.16
C PRO A 132 -15.63 -7.08 -12.09
N THR A 133 -15.55 -7.82 -13.21
CA THR A 133 -15.88 -9.25 -13.28
C THR A 133 -14.81 -10.14 -12.64
N HIS A 134 -13.57 -9.66 -12.50
CA HIS A 134 -12.53 -10.39 -11.78
C HIS A 134 -12.83 -10.51 -10.29
N ASP A 135 -12.44 -11.63 -9.67
CA ASP A 135 -12.67 -11.91 -8.24
C ASP A 135 -12.02 -10.89 -7.29
N ASP A 136 -10.88 -10.33 -7.70
CA ASP A 136 -10.08 -9.40 -6.92
C ASP A 136 -9.25 -8.47 -7.82
N ILE A 137 -8.56 -7.52 -7.21
CA ILE A 137 -7.70 -6.53 -7.89
C ILE A 137 -6.41 -7.12 -8.49
N GLY A 138 -6.09 -8.40 -8.31
CA GLY A 138 -4.82 -9.00 -8.71
C GLY A 138 -4.44 -8.78 -10.18
N PRO A 139 -5.34 -9.07 -11.14
CA PRO A 139 -5.11 -8.78 -12.56
C PRO A 139 -4.87 -7.30 -12.84
N ALA A 140 -5.67 -6.41 -12.22
CA ALA A 140 -5.52 -4.96 -12.36
C ALA A 140 -4.18 -4.46 -11.82
N LEU A 141 -3.73 -5.03 -10.70
CA LEU A 141 -2.46 -4.70 -10.08
C LEU A 141 -1.26 -5.17 -10.91
N ASN A 142 -1.33 -6.36 -11.51
CA ASN A 142 -0.33 -6.81 -12.50
C ASN A 142 -0.24 -5.83 -13.67
N SER A 143 -1.40 -5.48 -14.23
CA SER A 143 -1.52 -4.60 -15.38
C SER A 143 -1.01 -3.18 -15.06
N PHE A 144 -1.30 -2.66 -13.86
CA PHE A 144 -0.78 -1.38 -13.37
C PHE A 144 0.74 -1.39 -13.29
N VAL A 145 1.33 -2.42 -12.66
CA VAL A 145 2.79 -2.54 -12.52
C VAL A 145 3.48 -2.66 -13.87
N GLU A 146 2.95 -3.48 -14.77
CA GLU A 146 3.48 -3.65 -16.12
C GLU A 146 3.48 -2.31 -16.86
N ARG A 147 2.33 -1.63 -16.94
CA ARG A 147 2.25 -0.32 -17.61
C ARG A 147 3.17 0.71 -16.98
N MET A 148 3.25 0.80 -15.65
CA MET A 148 4.16 1.75 -14.97
C MET A 148 5.63 1.50 -15.34
N LEU A 149 6.05 0.23 -15.43
CA LEU A 149 7.43 -0.13 -15.74
C LEU A 149 7.74 -0.12 -17.25
N SER A 150 6.72 0.05 -18.10
CA SER A 150 6.82 0.23 -19.55
C SER A 150 6.81 1.70 -20.00
N LEU A 151 6.57 2.64 -19.10
CA LEU A 151 6.68 4.09 -19.38
C LEU A 151 8.12 4.48 -19.73
N ASP A 152 8.27 5.64 -20.38
CA ASP A 152 9.58 6.09 -20.83
C ASP A 152 10.52 6.33 -19.64
N VAL A 153 11.74 5.82 -19.76
CA VAL A 153 12.81 6.00 -18.78
C VAL A 153 14.04 6.64 -19.40
N SER A 154 13.97 7.05 -20.67
CA SER A 154 15.10 7.57 -21.45
C SER A 154 15.82 8.73 -20.77
N ALA A 155 15.08 9.57 -20.02
CA ALA A 155 15.62 10.69 -19.27
C ALA A 155 16.53 10.28 -18.10
N PHE A 156 16.44 9.03 -17.62
CA PHE A 156 17.29 8.48 -16.55
C PHE A 156 18.21 7.36 -17.04
N TYR A 157 17.80 6.65 -18.09
CA TYR A 157 18.54 5.55 -18.71
C TYR A 157 18.52 5.75 -20.23
N PRO A 158 19.62 6.27 -20.83
CA PRO A 158 19.67 6.57 -22.26
C PRO A 158 19.36 5.40 -23.21
N SER A 159 19.45 4.16 -22.73
CA SER A 159 19.04 2.96 -23.48
C SER A 159 17.51 2.82 -23.65
N GLY A 160 16.70 3.66 -23.00
CA GLY A 160 15.25 3.55 -22.96
C GLY A 160 14.73 2.32 -22.22
N THR A 161 15.62 1.52 -21.62
CA THR A 161 15.29 0.25 -20.97
C THR A 161 15.63 0.32 -19.50
N LEU A 162 14.66 0.01 -18.64
CA LEU A 162 14.85 -0.03 -17.19
C LEU A 162 15.62 -1.28 -16.75
N PRO A 163 16.85 -1.17 -16.22
CA PRO A 163 17.64 -2.35 -15.83
C PRO A 163 16.94 -3.19 -14.74
N ALA A 164 17.18 -4.50 -14.73
CA ALA A 164 16.47 -5.46 -13.88
C ALA A 164 16.70 -5.25 -12.36
N LYS A 165 17.87 -4.72 -11.97
CA LYS A 165 18.29 -4.53 -10.57
C LYS A 165 18.13 -3.09 -10.06
N THR A 166 17.36 -2.26 -10.76
CA THR A 166 17.12 -0.87 -10.34
C THR A 166 16.24 -0.81 -9.10
N GLY A 167 16.55 0.13 -8.19
CA GLY A 167 15.83 0.28 -6.93
C GLY A 167 14.36 0.68 -7.15
N VAL A 168 14.06 1.48 -8.17
CA VAL A 168 12.69 1.92 -8.49
C VAL A 168 11.70 0.75 -8.65
N ARG A 169 12.14 -0.41 -9.18
CA ARG A 169 11.30 -1.60 -9.35
C ARG A 169 10.75 -2.11 -8.01
N PHE A 170 11.43 -1.80 -6.91
CA PHE A 170 10.95 -2.16 -5.58
C PHE A 170 9.65 -1.44 -5.19
N PHE A 171 9.36 -0.27 -5.76
CA PHE A 171 8.07 0.42 -5.55
C PHE A 171 6.91 -0.27 -6.29
N PHE A 172 7.20 -1.16 -7.24
CA PHE A 172 6.23 -1.83 -8.10
C PHE A 172 6.26 -3.36 -7.93
N PRO A 173 5.97 -3.90 -6.72
CA PRO A 173 5.83 -5.34 -6.55
C PRO A 173 4.64 -5.89 -7.34
N SER A 174 4.81 -7.02 -8.03
CA SER A 174 3.76 -7.65 -8.85
C SER A 174 3.25 -8.98 -8.26
N PRO A 175 1.93 -9.23 -8.28
CA PRO A 175 1.36 -10.54 -8.00
C PRO A 175 1.93 -11.67 -8.86
N ALA A 176 2.13 -11.42 -10.16
CA ALA A 176 2.69 -12.40 -11.11
C ALA A 176 4.13 -12.82 -10.76
N GLN A 177 4.87 -11.97 -10.04
CA GLN A 177 6.21 -12.28 -9.52
C GLN A 177 6.18 -12.91 -8.12
N GLY A 178 4.98 -13.27 -7.61
CA GLY A 178 4.80 -13.94 -6.32
C GLY A 178 4.87 -13.02 -5.09
N SER A 179 5.09 -11.71 -5.27
CA SER A 179 5.14 -10.77 -4.15
C SER A 179 3.79 -10.67 -3.45
N ALA A 180 3.80 -10.57 -2.11
CA ALA A 180 2.58 -10.25 -1.34
C ALA A 180 2.01 -8.86 -1.67
N CYS A 181 2.77 -8.02 -2.40
CA CYS A 181 2.36 -6.69 -2.86
C CYS A 181 1.89 -5.75 -1.74
N LYS A 182 2.37 -5.98 -0.51
CA LYS A 182 1.98 -5.26 0.70
C LYS A 182 1.87 -3.75 0.50
N ARG A 183 2.85 -3.13 -0.16
CA ARG A 183 2.88 -1.67 -0.36
C ARG A 183 1.75 -1.16 -1.26
N LEU A 184 1.55 -1.79 -2.41
CA LEU A 184 0.48 -1.39 -3.32
C LEU A 184 -0.90 -1.76 -2.75
N ASN A 185 -1.03 -2.91 -2.09
CA ASN A 185 -2.25 -3.25 -1.36
C ASN A 185 -2.55 -2.25 -0.24
N LEU A 186 -1.53 -1.71 0.43
CA LEU A 186 -1.68 -0.72 1.49
C LEU A 186 -2.16 0.62 0.91
N PHE A 187 -1.56 1.06 -0.19
CA PHE A 187 -2.02 2.22 -0.93
C PHE A 187 -3.48 2.07 -1.37
N LEU A 188 -3.82 0.94 -2.02
CA LEU A 188 -5.18 0.69 -2.51
C LEU A 188 -6.19 0.61 -1.37
N ARG A 189 -5.82 0.01 -0.23
CA ARG A 189 -6.66 0.01 0.98
C ARG A 189 -7.00 1.44 1.40
N TRP A 190 -5.98 2.30 1.53
CA TRP A 190 -6.16 3.70 1.91
C TRP A 190 -7.02 4.49 0.93
N MET A 191 -6.89 4.24 -0.37
CA MET A 191 -7.62 4.96 -1.40
C MET A 191 -9.06 4.48 -1.56
N VAL A 192 -9.33 3.18 -1.41
CA VAL A 192 -10.61 2.58 -1.80
C VAL A 192 -11.59 2.43 -0.63
N ARG A 193 -11.10 2.04 0.56
CA ARG A 193 -11.98 1.80 1.72
C ARG A 193 -12.60 3.08 2.25
N ARG A 194 -13.82 2.97 2.78
CA ARG A 194 -14.61 4.10 3.31
C ARG A 194 -15.21 3.74 4.66
N GLY A 195 -15.50 4.76 5.46
CA GLY A 195 -16.36 4.63 6.65
C GLY A 195 -15.67 4.13 7.92
N ASP A 196 -14.34 4.04 7.95
CA ASP A 196 -13.56 3.56 9.10
C ASP A 196 -12.75 4.65 9.82
N GLU A 197 -13.06 5.92 9.53
CA GLU A 197 -12.41 7.14 10.06
C GLU A 197 -10.89 7.25 9.83
N ILE A 198 -10.26 6.25 9.19
CA ILE A 198 -8.81 6.19 9.00
C ILE A 198 -8.39 6.16 7.53
N ASP A 199 -9.09 5.42 6.67
CA ASP A 199 -8.82 5.35 5.24
C ASP A 199 -9.57 6.49 4.52
N PHE A 200 -9.13 6.87 3.32
CA PHE A 200 -9.55 8.11 2.67
C PHE A 200 -10.77 7.95 1.76
N GLY A 201 -10.94 6.80 1.13
CA GLY A 201 -12.10 6.52 0.30
C GLY A 201 -12.23 7.33 -1.00
N ILE A 202 -11.13 7.94 -1.46
CA ILE A 202 -11.08 8.80 -2.66
C ILE A 202 -11.41 8.01 -3.93
N TRP A 203 -10.94 6.77 -4.05
CA TRP A 203 -11.14 5.95 -5.23
C TRP A 203 -12.51 5.30 -5.20
N THR A 204 -13.45 5.83 -5.99
CA THR A 204 -14.84 5.41 -5.91
C THR A 204 -15.28 4.26 -6.82
N ALA A 205 -14.50 4.00 -7.87
CA ALA A 205 -14.83 3.03 -8.91
C ALA A 205 -14.43 1.58 -8.57
N VAL A 206 -13.67 1.36 -7.49
CA VAL A 206 -13.24 0.03 -7.05
C VAL A 206 -13.99 -0.32 -5.76
N SER A 207 -14.54 -1.53 -5.67
CA SER A 207 -15.20 -2.00 -4.44
C SER A 207 -14.18 -2.48 -3.40
N PRO A 208 -14.35 -2.14 -2.10
CA PRO A 208 -13.54 -2.71 -1.01
C PRO A 208 -13.52 -4.25 -0.99
N ALA A 209 -14.60 -4.91 -1.41
CA ALA A 209 -14.73 -6.37 -1.47
C ALA A 209 -13.69 -7.05 -2.39
N LYS A 210 -13.14 -6.29 -3.36
CA LYS A 210 -12.14 -6.75 -4.33
C LYS A 210 -10.70 -6.57 -3.85
N LEU A 211 -10.48 -5.84 -2.77
CA LEU A 211 -9.15 -5.56 -2.24
C LEU A 211 -8.50 -6.82 -1.66
N ILE A 212 -7.16 -6.80 -1.59
CA ILE A 212 -6.33 -7.83 -0.96
C ILE A 212 -5.61 -7.22 0.24
N VAL A 213 -5.50 -7.98 1.34
CA VAL A 213 -4.87 -7.51 2.57
C VAL A 213 -3.41 -7.08 2.34
N PRO A 214 -2.95 -5.92 2.83
CA PRO A 214 -1.54 -5.54 2.82
C PRO A 214 -0.71 -6.38 3.80
N LEU A 215 -0.37 -7.60 3.35
CA LEU A 215 0.30 -8.61 4.14
C LEU A 215 1.78 -8.27 4.43
N ASP A 216 2.05 -7.69 5.60
CA ASP A 216 3.41 -7.60 6.15
C ASP A 216 3.76 -8.80 7.06
N THR A 217 4.95 -8.78 7.66
CA THR A 217 5.40 -9.85 8.55
C THR A 217 4.57 -9.96 9.83
N HIS A 218 4.04 -8.85 10.34
CA HIS A 218 3.18 -8.82 11.53
C HIS A 218 1.81 -9.41 11.21
N VAL A 219 1.15 -8.94 10.14
CA VAL A 219 -0.14 -9.45 9.67
C VAL A 219 -0.03 -10.92 9.29
N ALA A 220 1.05 -11.33 8.60
CA ALA A 220 1.29 -12.73 8.25
C ALA A 220 1.37 -13.63 9.51
N ARG A 221 2.16 -13.21 10.50
CA ARG A 221 2.31 -13.95 11.76
C ARG A 221 1.00 -14.04 12.53
N ILE A 222 0.29 -12.93 12.72
CA ILE A 222 -0.99 -12.91 13.43
C ILE A 222 -2.02 -13.76 12.67
N SER A 223 -2.06 -13.68 11.35
CA SER A 223 -2.97 -14.48 10.51
C SER A 223 -2.75 -15.99 10.69
N GLN A 224 -1.49 -16.44 10.77
CA GLN A 224 -1.18 -17.84 11.07
C GLN A 224 -1.62 -18.23 12.49
N GLN A 225 -1.37 -17.39 13.48
CA GLN A 225 -1.77 -17.65 14.87
C GLN A 225 -3.30 -17.70 15.06
N LEU A 226 -4.04 -16.92 14.25
CA LEU A 226 -5.50 -16.93 14.22
C LEU A 226 -6.09 -18.06 13.34
N GLY A 227 -5.26 -18.82 12.61
CA GLY A 227 -5.72 -19.87 11.71
C GLY A 227 -6.36 -19.34 10.40
N LEU A 228 -6.11 -18.08 10.03
CA LEU A 228 -6.61 -17.47 8.79
C LEU A 228 -5.89 -17.99 7.53
N THR A 229 -4.76 -18.66 7.69
CA THR A 229 -4.02 -19.23 6.57
C THR A 229 -3.12 -20.37 7.00
N ARG A 230 -2.90 -21.34 6.11
CA ARG A 230 -1.90 -22.41 6.26
C ARG A 230 -0.61 -22.13 5.49
N VAL A 231 -0.58 -21.08 4.66
CA VAL A 231 0.60 -20.72 3.88
C VAL A 231 1.66 -20.17 4.81
N LYS A 232 2.88 -20.72 4.69
CA LYS A 232 4.01 -20.37 5.56
C LYS A 232 4.74 -19.11 5.11
N GLN A 233 4.83 -18.89 3.80
CA GLN A 233 5.58 -17.79 3.21
C GLN A 233 4.67 -16.58 2.94
N PRO A 234 5.08 -15.36 3.32
CA PRO A 234 4.30 -14.14 3.07
C PRO A 234 4.42 -13.73 1.59
N ASN A 235 3.60 -14.36 0.75
CA ASN A 235 3.53 -14.16 -0.69
C ASN A 235 2.09 -13.83 -1.13
N TRP A 236 1.88 -13.62 -2.44
CA TRP A 236 0.55 -13.31 -2.99
C TRP A 236 -0.52 -14.34 -2.60
N ARG A 237 -0.15 -15.63 -2.60
CA ARG A 237 -1.06 -16.72 -2.22
C ARG A 237 -1.52 -16.59 -0.77
N MET A 238 -0.60 -16.30 0.16
CA MET A 238 -0.96 -16.08 1.55
C MET A 238 -1.89 -14.87 1.70
N ALA A 239 -1.61 -13.76 1.01
CA ALA A 239 -2.46 -12.58 1.05
C ALA A 239 -3.88 -12.87 0.53
N LYS A 240 -4.00 -13.61 -0.58
CA LYS A 240 -5.30 -14.07 -1.10
C LYS A 240 -6.03 -15.00 -0.14
N GLU A 241 -5.35 -16.00 0.44
CA GLU A 241 -5.97 -16.95 1.36
C GLU A 241 -6.48 -16.26 2.63
N VAL A 242 -5.68 -15.37 3.22
CA VAL A 242 -6.11 -14.55 4.37
C VAL A 242 -7.32 -13.71 4.00
N THR A 243 -7.28 -13.02 2.85
CA THR A 243 -8.40 -12.18 2.40
C THR A 243 -9.68 -13.00 2.17
N GLN A 244 -9.58 -14.18 1.55
CA GLN A 244 -10.70 -15.08 1.34
C GLN A 244 -11.31 -15.57 2.67
N ARG A 245 -10.47 -15.83 3.69
CA ARG A 245 -10.97 -16.16 5.02
C ARG A 245 -11.66 -14.99 5.71
N LEU A 246 -11.12 -13.79 5.58
CA LEU A 246 -11.74 -12.58 6.13
C LEU A 246 -13.08 -12.25 5.43
N ARG A 247 -13.19 -12.55 4.13
CA ARG A 247 -14.43 -12.40 3.34
C ARG A 247 -15.60 -13.23 3.87
N ALA A 248 -15.33 -14.35 4.54
CA ALA A 248 -16.37 -15.14 5.19
C ALA A 248 -16.96 -14.44 6.44
N PHE A 249 -16.28 -13.42 6.98
CA PHE A 249 -16.72 -12.64 8.14
C PHE A 249 -17.30 -11.29 7.75
N ASP A 250 -16.73 -10.66 6.72
CA ASP A 250 -17.27 -9.46 6.08
C ASP A 250 -17.05 -9.53 4.56
N PRO A 251 -18.10 -9.83 3.77
CA PRO A 251 -17.97 -9.94 2.32
C PRO A 251 -17.81 -8.59 1.62
N GLU A 252 -18.29 -7.50 2.23
CA GLU A 252 -18.28 -6.16 1.63
C GLU A 252 -16.95 -5.45 1.86
N ASP A 253 -16.32 -5.66 3.01
CA ASP A 253 -15.02 -5.07 3.35
C ASP A 253 -14.11 -6.08 4.11
N PRO A 254 -13.60 -7.12 3.43
CA PRO A 254 -12.77 -8.16 4.06
C PRO A 254 -11.45 -7.61 4.60
N VAL A 255 -10.96 -6.50 4.05
CA VAL A 255 -9.66 -5.92 4.42
C VAL A 255 -9.75 -4.94 5.61
N LYS A 256 -10.95 -4.69 6.16
CA LYS A 256 -11.13 -3.82 7.34
C LYS A 256 -10.34 -4.22 8.57
N TYR A 257 -10.09 -5.51 8.70
CA TYR A 257 -9.37 -6.07 9.84
C TYR A 257 -7.87 -5.79 9.81
N ASP A 258 -7.31 -5.38 8.67
CA ASP A 258 -5.86 -5.23 8.51
C ASP A 258 -5.22 -4.34 9.58
N PHE A 259 -5.74 -3.12 9.73
CA PHE A 259 -5.12 -2.14 10.61
C PHE A 259 -5.01 -2.66 12.05
N ALA A 260 -6.08 -3.31 12.52
CA ALA A 260 -6.13 -3.92 13.84
C ALA A 260 -5.17 -5.12 13.97
N LEU A 261 -5.10 -5.99 12.96
CA LEU A 261 -4.18 -7.14 12.95
C LEU A 261 -2.72 -6.70 12.94
N CYS A 262 -2.37 -5.70 12.12
CA CYS A 262 -1.04 -5.11 12.08
C CYS A 262 -0.71 -4.51 13.46
N ARG A 263 -1.64 -3.75 14.05
CA ARG A 263 -1.44 -3.10 15.35
C ARG A 263 -1.19 -4.10 16.48
N LEU A 264 -1.99 -5.16 16.56
CA LEU A 264 -1.81 -6.26 17.51
C LEU A 264 -0.39 -6.86 17.36
N GLY A 265 0.03 -7.08 16.11
CA GLY A 265 1.33 -7.63 15.79
C GLY A 265 2.52 -6.71 16.11
N VAL A 266 2.36 -5.39 15.96
CA VAL A 266 3.37 -4.37 16.29
C VAL A 266 3.50 -4.18 17.80
N LEU A 267 2.36 -4.14 18.52
CA LEU A 267 2.34 -4.00 19.98
C LEU A 267 2.80 -5.26 20.72
N LYS A 268 3.02 -6.38 20.01
CA LYS A 268 3.34 -7.69 20.58
C LYS A 268 2.35 -8.11 21.67
N GLN A 269 1.10 -7.67 21.56
CA GLN A 269 0.08 -8.05 22.51
C GLN A 269 -0.31 -9.51 22.32
N PRO A 270 -0.64 -10.24 23.41
CA PRO A 270 -1.20 -11.56 23.30
C PRO A 270 -2.52 -11.49 22.52
N ILE A 271 -2.83 -12.53 21.75
CA ILE A 271 -4.13 -12.63 21.12
C ILE A 271 -5.15 -12.86 22.25
N PRO A 272 -6.21 -12.06 22.39
CA PRO A 272 -7.22 -12.28 23.42
C PRO A 272 -7.73 -13.74 23.42
N GLY A 273 -7.76 -14.37 24.59
CA GLY A 273 -8.11 -15.79 24.75
C GLY A 273 -7.03 -16.78 24.27
N SER A 274 -5.80 -16.33 23.99
CA SER A 274 -4.63 -17.20 23.86
C SER A 274 -3.86 -17.27 25.18
N GLU A 275 -4.52 -17.65 26.26
CA GLU A 275 -3.81 -18.00 27.50
C GLU A 275 -3.20 -19.40 27.34
N ARG A 276 -1.94 -19.52 27.77
CA ARG A 276 -1.37 -20.75 28.32
C ARG A 276 -1.50 -20.66 29.82
#